data_AF-A0A8C6QFF4-F1
#
_entry.id   AF-A0A8C6QFF4-F1
#
_cell.length_a   1.000
_cell.length_b   1.000
_cell.length_c   1.000
_cell.angle_alpha   90.00
_cell.angle_beta   90.00
_cell.angle_gamma   90.00
#
_symmetry.space_group_name_H-M   'P 1'
#
loop_
_entity.id
_entity.type
_entity.pdbx_description
1 polymer ?
#
loop_
_entity_poly.entity_id
_entity_poly.type
_entity_poly.pdbx_seq_one_letter_code
_entity_poly.pdbx_strand_id
1 'polypeptide(L)'
;LSPDQLILLLESLLEQKTLSPQTLRSLQWTYHLQEQDAEVRHRWCELIVKHKHVKAYAHVERFLQEDQAMGVYLYGELMVSEDARQRQLAHRCFALVKEQMDRASAQVVAEMLF
;
A
#
# COMPACT_ATOMS: atom_id res chain seq x y z
N LEU A 1 -0.53 20.06 -7.66
CA LEU A 1 -0.79 19.09 -8.74
C LEU A 1 -2.22 18.61 -8.57
N SER A 2 -2.97 18.38 -9.65
CA SER A 2 -4.26 17.70 -9.53
C SER A 2 -4.06 16.23 -9.11
N PRO A 3 -5.09 15.55 -8.60
CA PRO A 3 -5.02 14.11 -8.28
C PRO A 3 -4.48 13.27 -9.44
N ASP A 4 -5.00 13.47 -10.65
CA ASP A 4 -4.54 12.75 -11.85
C ASP A 4 -3.03 12.96 -12.13
N GLN A 5 -2.54 14.19 -11.94
CA GLN A 5 -1.11 14.49 -12.10
C GLN A 5 -0.26 13.83 -11.01
N LEU A 6 -0.79 13.70 -9.79
CA LEU A 6 -0.12 12.96 -8.72
C LEU A 6 -0.07 11.48 -9.03
N ILE A 7 -1.16 10.88 -9.52
CA ILE A 7 -1.20 9.47 -9.93
C ILE A 7 -0.12 9.21 -10.99
N LEU A 8 -0.09 10.01 -12.06
CA LEU A 8 0.92 9.88 -13.13
C LEU A 8 2.36 10.00 -12.60
N LEU A 9 2.60 10.91 -11.66
CA LEU A 9 3.89 11.05 -11.01
C LEU A 9 4.25 9.79 -10.20
N LEU A 10 3.33 9.29 -9.38
CA LEU A 10 3.56 8.11 -8.53
C LEU A 10 3.74 6.85 -9.38
N GLU A 11 3.02 6.69 -10.48
CA GLU A 11 3.20 5.61 -11.46
C GLU A 11 4.60 5.66 -12.08
N SER A 12 5.04 6.85 -12.52
CA SER A 12 6.39 7.04 -13.06
C SER A 12 7.48 6.71 -12.02
N LEU A 13 7.22 7.00 -10.75
CA LEU A 13 8.10 6.65 -9.63
C LEU A 13 8.08 5.15 -9.32
N LEU A 14 6.93 4.49 -9.47
CA LEU A 14 6.79 3.05 -9.35
C LEU A 14 7.55 2.27 -10.43
N GLU A 15 7.96 2.89 -11.53
CA GLU A 15 8.86 2.25 -12.50
C GLU A 15 10.33 2.29 -12.05
N GLN A 16 10.68 3.19 -11.12
CA GLN A 16 12.06 3.35 -10.67
C GLN A 16 12.50 2.16 -9.81
N LYS A 17 13.71 1.65 -10.07
CA LYS A 17 14.28 0.52 -9.30
C LYS A 17 14.55 0.89 -7.85
N THR A 18 14.99 2.12 -7.62
CA THR A 18 15.36 2.61 -6.29
C THR A 18 14.87 4.04 -6.11
N LEU A 19 14.34 4.33 -4.93
CA LEU A 19 14.04 5.68 -4.46
C LEU A 19 14.65 5.83 -3.06
N SER A 20 15.22 7.00 -2.80
CA SER A 20 15.81 7.24 -1.48
C SER A 20 14.71 7.41 -0.41
N PRO A 21 14.96 6.99 0.84
CA PRO A 21 14.03 7.26 1.93
C PRO A 21 13.77 8.76 2.17
N GLN A 22 14.70 9.63 1.77
CA GLN A 22 14.51 11.09 1.83
C GLN A 22 13.49 11.54 0.76
N THR A 23 13.61 11.05 -0.47
CA THR A 23 12.67 11.32 -1.55
C THR A 23 11.25 10.92 -1.16
N LEU A 24 11.06 9.70 -0.64
CA LEU A 24 9.75 9.21 -0.19
C LEU A 24 9.15 10.10 0.92
N ARG A 25 9.97 10.53 1.87
CA ARG A 25 9.52 11.46 2.93
C ARG A 25 9.13 12.82 2.37
N SER A 26 9.94 13.37 1.47
CA SER A 26 9.64 14.63 0.80
C SER A 26 8.36 14.56 -0.02
N LEU A 27 8.10 13.45 -0.71
CA LEU A 27 6.86 13.25 -1.47
C LEU A 27 5.64 13.32 -0.56
N GLN A 28 5.63 12.55 0.53
CA GLN A 28 4.55 12.56 1.51
C GLN A 28 4.32 13.97 2.10
N TRP A 29 5.38 14.67 2.50
CA TRP A 29 5.24 16.02 3.07
C TRP A 29 4.84 17.08 2.06
N THR A 30 5.30 16.99 0.81
CA THR A 30 5.01 18.00 -0.20
C THR A 30 3.59 17.86 -0.73
N TYR A 31 3.13 16.63 -0.91
CA TYR A 31 1.85 16.34 -1.57
C TYR A 31 0.78 15.77 -0.64
N HIS A 32 1.07 15.61 0.65
CA HIS A 32 0.13 15.11 1.66
C HIS A 32 -0.55 13.80 1.22
N LEU A 33 0.22 12.86 0.67
CA LEU A 33 -0.32 11.69 -0.07
C LEU A 33 -1.32 10.85 0.74
N GLN A 34 -1.09 10.68 2.04
CA GLN A 34 -2.02 10.01 2.97
C GLN A 34 -3.41 10.65 3.11
N GLU A 35 -3.56 11.93 2.76
CA GLU A 35 -4.79 12.73 2.88
C GLU A 35 -5.48 12.92 1.52
N GLN A 36 -4.89 12.38 0.44
CA GLN A 36 -5.50 12.39 -0.88
C GLN A 36 -6.57 11.29 -0.99
N ASP A 37 -7.24 11.24 -2.15
CA ASP A 37 -8.22 10.20 -2.44
C ASP A 37 -7.60 8.78 -2.47
N ALA A 38 -8.48 7.77 -2.54
CA ALA A 38 -8.11 6.37 -2.46
C ALA A 38 -7.12 5.95 -3.56
N GLU A 39 -7.20 6.49 -4.78
CA GLU A 39 -6.31 6.11 -5.88
C GLU A 39 -4.88 6.63 -5.64
N VAL A 40 -4.75 7.89 -5.22
CA VAL A 40 -3.45 8.45 -4.84
C VAL A 40 -2.86 7.71 -3.64
N ARG A 41 -3.69 7.43 -2.61
CA ARG A 41 -3.28 6.66 -1.43
C ARG A 41 -2.81 5.25 -1.79
N HIS A 42 -3.47 4.58 -2.73
CA HIS A 42 -3.08 3.26 -3.22
C HIS A 42 -1.70 3.28 -3.85
N ARG A 43 -1.46 4.19 -4.81
CA ARG A 43 -0.14 4.35 -5.47
C ARG A 43 0.96 4.70 -4.47
N TRP A 44 0.65 5.50 -3.45
CA TRP A 44 1.57 5.79 -2.38
C TRP A 44 1.92 4.56 -1.54
N CYS A 45 0.92 3.74 -1.19
CA CYS A 45 1.14 2.50 -0.46
C CYS A 45 1.99 1.50 -1.26
N GLU A 46 1.79 1.40 -2.58
CA GLU A 46 2.65 0.61 -3.45
C GLU A 46 4.12 1.05 -3.35
N LEU A 47 4.41 2.37 -3.39
CA LEU A 47 5.77 2.88 -3.24
C LEU A 47 6.37 2.55 -1.86
N ILE A 48 5.57 2.63 -0.79
CA ILE A 48 5.99 2.27 0.57
C ILE A 48 6.41 0.79 0.62
N VAL A 49 5.59 -0.09 0.05
CA VAL A 49 5.81 -1.54 0.01
C VAL A 49 7.02 -1.86 -0.85
N LYS A 50 7.06 -1.39 -2.10
CA LYS A 50 8.14 -1.62 -3.07
C LYS A 50 9.51 -1.24 -2.51
N HIS A 51 9.61 -0.09 -1.85
CA HIS A 51 10.88 0.43 -1.32
C HIS A 51 11.11 0.12 0.16
N LYS A 52 10.29 -0.76 0.77
CA LYS A 52 10.41 -1.19 2.17
C LYS A 52 10.51 0.01 3.13
N HIS A 53 9.70 1.04 2.91
CA HIS A 53 9.72 2.26 3.70
C HIS A 53 8.99 2.08 5.03
N VAL A 54 9.62 1.32 5.94
CA VAL A 54 9.03 0.86 7.22
C VAL A 54 8.40 1.98 8.04
N LYS A 55 8.96 3.19 8.01
CA LYS A 55 8.45 4.34 8.76
C LYS A 55 7.02 4.76 8.37
N ALA A 56 6.56 4.36 7.18
CA ALA A 56 5.22 4.67 6.67
C ALA A 56 4.30 3.46 6.60
N TYR A 57 4.66 2.30 7.19
CA TYR A 57 3.79 1.11 7.16
C TYR A 57 2.43 1.36 7.83
N ALA A 58 2.33 2.29 8.78
CA ALA A 58 1.04 2.70 9.34
C ALA A 58 0.05 3.22 8.27
N HIS A 59 0.53 3.80 7.16
CA HIS A 59 -0.33 4.24 6.06
C HIS A 59 -0.87 3.04 5.28
N VAL A 60 -0.04 2.02 5.07
CA VAL A 60 -0.44 0.75 4.47
C VAL A 60 -1.47 0.04 5.35
N GLU A 61 -1.25 -0.02 6.67
CA GLU A 61 -2.23 -0.61 7.60
C GLU A 61 -3.58 0.10 7.54
N ARG A 62 -3.58 1.44 7.54
CA ARG A 62 -4.80 2.24 7.42
C ARG A 62 -5.51 1.98 6.09
N PHE A 63 -4.77 1.98 4.99
CA PHE A 63 -5.32 1.75 3.65
C PHE A 63 -5.98 0.37 3.53
N LEU A 64 -5.33 -0.69 4.01
CA LEU A 64 -5.90 -2.05 4.00
C LEU A 64 -7.17 -2.19 4.86
N GLN A 65 -7.36 -1.33 5.85
CA GLN A 65 -8.56 -1.31 6.70
C GLN A 65 -9.70 -0.50 6.09
N GLU A 66 -9.39 0.65 5.49
CA GLU A 66 -10.37 1.60 4.96
C GLU A 66 -10.80 1.28 3.52
N ASP A 67 -9.87 0.86 2.65
CA ASP A 67 -10.06 0.74 1.20
C ASP A 67 -9.95 -0.74 0.74
N GLN A 68 -10.72 -1.62 1.38
CA GLN A 68 -10.56 -3.09 1.30
C GLN A 68 -10.56 -3.67 -0.13
N ALA A 69 -11.42 -3.16 -1.03
CA ALA A 69 -11.50 -3.65 -2.40
C ALA A 69 -10.21 -3.38 -3.20
N MET A 70 -9.65 -2.17 -3.06
CA MET A 70 -8.36 -1.82 -3.66
C MET A 70 -7.19 -2.46 -2.90
N GLY A 71 -7.35 -2.69 -1.61
CA GLY A 71 -6.36 -3.34 -0.75
C GLY A 71 -5.99 -4.77 -1.15
N VAL A 72 -6.86 -5.50 -1.87
CA VAL A 72 -6.60 -6.88 -2.32
C VAL A 72 -5.30 -6.98 -3.14
N TYR A 73 -5.07 -6.05 -4.07
CA TYR A 73 -3.83 -6.03 -4.85
C TYR A 73 -2.59 -5.84 -3.95
N LEU A 74 -2.70 -4.94 -2.97
CA LEU A 74 -1.60 -4.60 -2.07
C LEU A 74 -1.21 -5.77 -1.14
N TYR A 75 -2.15 -6.66 -0.80
CA TYR A 75 -1.82 -7.91 -0.13
C TYR A 75 -0.86 -8.78 -0.96
N GLY A 76 -1.08 -8.87 -2.27
CA GLY A 76 -0.17 -9.57 -3.18
C GLY A 76 1.24 -8.96 -3.16
N GLU A 77 1.34 -7.64 -3.27
CA GLU A 77 2.63 -6.93 -3.24
C GLU A 77 3.40 -7.15 -1.92
N LEU A 78 2.70 -7.14 -0.78
CA LEU A 78 3.29 -7.42 0.54
C LEU A 78 3.85 -8.85 0.65
N MET A 79 3.25 -9.81 -0.06
CA MET A 79 3.69 -11.20 -0.05
C MET A 79 4.85 -11.46 -1.03
N VAL A 80 4.91 -10.74 -2.16
CA VAL A 80 5.97 -10.86 -3.17
C VAL A 80 7.34 -10.41 -2.67
N SER A 81 7.42 -9.42 -1.76
CA SER A 81 8.71 -8.83 -1.35
C SER A 81 9.62 -9.74 -0.50
N GLU A 82 9.12 -10.92 -0.13
CA GLU A 82 9.68 -11.90 0.82
C GLU A 82 10.11 -11.30 2.17
N ASP A 83 9.66 -10.09 2.49
CA ASP A 83 10.03 -9.38 3.70
C ASP A 83 9.16 -9.82 4.89
N ALA A 84 9.80 -10.31 5.96
CA ALA A 84 9.09 -10.81 7.13
C ALA A 84 8.19 -9.76 7.80
N ARG A 85 8.57 -8.47 7.75
CA ARG A 85 7.74 -7.40 8.34
C ARG A 85 6.51 -7.15 7.48
N GLN A 86 6.63 -7.20 6.15
CA GLN A 86 5.49 -7.05 5.25
C GLN A 86 4.53 -8.24 5.32
N ARG A 87 5.04 -9.48 5.41
CA ARG A 87 4.19 -10.65 5.64
C ARG A 87 3.43 -10.52 6.97
N GLN A 88 4.12 -10.14 8.05
CA GLN A 88 3.46 -9.92 9.33
C GLN A 88 2.41 -8.80 9.26
N LEU A 89 2.72 -7.70 8.55
CA LEU A 89 1.79 -6.60 8.30
C LEU A 89 0.50 -7.12 7.65
N ALA A 90 0.66 -7.87 6.57
CA ALA A 90 -0.43 -8.45 5.81
C ALA A 90 -1.29 -9.38 6.68
N HIS A 91 -0.70 -10.34 7.39
CA HIS A 91 -1.44 -11.22 8.28
C HIS A 91 -2.21 -10.48 9.38
N ARG A 92 -1.58 -9.47 10.02
CA ARG A 92 -2.24 -8.68 11.07
C ARG A 92 -3.42 -7.88 10.50
N CYS A 93 -3.22 -7.17 9.40
CA CYS A 93 -4.29 -6.38 8.78
C CYS A 93 -5.43 -7.29 8.35
N PHE A 94 -5.14 -8.41 7.68
CA PHE A 94 -6.18 -9.33 7.22
C PHE A 94 -6.99 -9.90 8.38
N ALA A 95 -6.33 -10.28 9.48
CA ALA A 95 -7.02 -10.77 10.67
C ALA A 95 -8.03 -9.76 11.26
N LEU A 96 -7.77 -8.46 11.13
CA LEU A 96 -8.65 -7.38 11.61
C LEU A 96 -9.86 -7.15 10.70
N VAL A 97 -9.72 -7.36 9.38
CA VAL A 97 -10.71 -6.90 8.40
C VAL A 97 -11.43 -8.04 7.68
N LYS A 98 -10.95 -9.29 7.75
CA LYS A 98 -11.47 -10.44 6.98
C LYS A 98 -12.99 -10.66 7.11
N GLU A 99 -13.58 -10.27 8.25
CA GLU A 99 -15.02 -10.42 8.51
C GLU A 99 -15.86 -9.30 7.90
N GLN A 100 -15.23 -8.17 7.55
CA GLN A 100 -15.85 -7.01 6.93
C GLN A 100 -15.68 -7.01 5.41
N MET A 101 -14.64 -7.68 4.92
CA MET A 101 -14.41 -7.85 3.49
C MET A 101 -15.53 -8.65 2.83
N ASP A 102 -15.79 -8.37 1.55
CA ASP A 102 -16.64 -9.26 0.77
C ASP A 102 -16.00 -10.65 0.69
N ARG A 103 -16.85 -11.68 0.63
CA ARG A 103 -16.42 -13.08 0.73
C ARG A 103 -15.41 -13.46 -0.36
N ALA A 104 -15.55 -12.92 -1.56
CA ALA A 104 -14.67 -13.25 -2.68
C ALA A 104 -13.27 -12.65 -2.45
N SER A 105 -13.18 -11.36 -2.10
CA SER A 105 -11.91 -10.72 -1.75
C SER A 105 -11.25 -11.36 -0.54
N ALA A 106 -12.02 -11.69 0.50
CA ALA A 106 -11.48 -12.37 1.69
C ALA A 106 -10.85 -13.72 1.34
N GLN A 107 -11.49 -14.49 0.44
CA GLN A 107 -10.95 -15.76 -0.03
C GLN A 107 -9.66 -15.56 -0.83
N VAL A 108 -9.63 -14.62 -1.78
CA VAL A 108 -8.45 -14.31 -2.59
C VAL A 108 -7.27 -13.90 -1.70
N VAL A 109 -7.49 -13.03 -0.73
CA VAL A 109 -6.43 -12.60 0.20
C VAL A 109 -5.97 -13.74 1.11
N ALA A 110 -6.87 -14.62 1.55
CA ALA A 110 -6.49 -15.79 2.33
C ALA A 110 -5.58 -16.74 1.52
N GLU A 111 -5.88 -16.98 0.24
CA GLU A 111 -5.06 -17.81 -0.67
C GLU A 111 -3.67 -17.21 -0.93
N MET A 112 -3.51 -15.88 -0.83
CA MET A 112 -2.20 -15.23 -0.93
C MET A 112 -1.37 -15.36 0.36
N LEU A 113 -2.02 -15.47 1.51
CA LEU A 113 -1.39 -15.43 2.83
C LEU A 113 -0.99 -16.82 3.35
N PHE A 114 -1.70 -17.88 2.95
CA PHE A 114 -1.59 -19.23 3.52
C PHE A 114 -1.43 -20.30 2.44
#